data_AF-A0A2V2FLR7-F1
#
_entry.id   AF-A0A2V2FLR7-F1
#
_cell.length_a   1.000
_cell.length_b   1.000
_cell.length_c   1.000
_cell.angle_alpha   90.00
_cell.angle_beta   90.00
_cell.angle_gamma   90.00
#
_symmetry.space_group_name_H-M   'P 1'
#
loop_
_entity.id
_entity.type
_entity.pdbx_description
1 polymer ?
#
loop_
_entity_poly.entity_id
_entity_poly.type
_entity_poly.pdbx_seq_one_letter_code
_entity_poly.pdbx_strand_id
1 'polypeptide(L)'
;MRCSCRVCGTYMVQVEHGLESGCKCPDCGAMCHDCMGSEQPPMSVGELRAQMMLRMRAGAEENGTGGVDPLEAMRPDPDTD
;
A
#
# COMPACT_ATOMS: atom_id res chain seq x y z
N MET A 1 -2.65 -7.54 -16.18
CA MET A 1 -2.65 -7.77 -14.72
C MET A 1 -3.85 -8.65 -14.33
N ARG A 2 -3.78 -9.36 -13.20
CA ARG A 2 -4.90 -10.12 -12.63
C ARG A 2 -5.25 -9.51 -11.27
N CYS A 3 -6.49 -9.11 -11.06
CA CYS A 3 -6.95 -8.49 -9.81
C CYS A 3 -7.91 -9.40 -9.05
N SER A 4 -7.84 -9.34 -7.72
CA SER A 4 -8.84 -9.91 -6.82
C SER A 4 -9.59 -8.78 -6.13
N CYS A 5 -10.90 -8.95 -5.95
CA CYS A 5 -11.74 -7.93 -5.32
C CYS A 5 -11.35 -7.74 -3.85
N ARG A 6 -11.09 -6.50 -3.41
CA ARG A 6 -10.80 -6.20 -1.99
C ARG A 6 -12.01 -6.36 -1.07
N VAL A 7 -13.22 -6.44 -1.63
CA VAL A 7 -14.47 -6.59 -0.86
C VAL A 7 -14.79 -8.06 -0.62
N CYS A 8 -14.78 -8.90 -1.66
CA CYS A 8 -15.22 -10.30 -1.56
C CYS A 8 -14.17 -11.34 -1.97
N GLY A 9 -12.98 -10.92 -2.40
CA GLY A 9 -11.91 -11.82 -2.84
C GLY A 9 -12.06 -12.38 -4.26
N THR A 10 -13.24 -12.27 -4.87
CA THR A 10 -13.52 -12.80 -6.22
C THR A 10 -12.58 -12.22 -7.27
N TYR A 11 -12.15 -13.08 -8.19
CA TYR A 11 -11.37 -12.69 -9.36
C TYR A 11 -12.12 -11.64 -10.20
N MET A 12 -11.43 -10.55 -10.55
CA MET A 12 -12.03 -9.43 -11.28
C MET A 12 -11.75 -9.53 -12.78
N VAL A 13 -12.70 -9.06 -13.58
CA VAL A 13 -12.63 -9.08 -15.05
C VAL A 13 -12.17 -7.70 -15.54
N GLN A 14 -11.22 -7.67 -16.48
CA GLN A 14 -10.85 -6.40 -17.13
C GLN A 14 -11.97 -5.91 -18.03
N VAL A 15 -12.27 -4.62 -17.91
CA VAL A 15 -13.18 -3.88 -18.76
C VAL A 15 -12.36 -2.81 -19.48
N GLU A 16 -12.35 -2.85 -20.80
CA GLU A 16 -11.56 -1.94 -21.62
C GLU A 16 -12.42 -0.74 -22.09
N HIS A 17 -12.05 0.46 -21.66
CA HIS A 17 -12.70 1.74 -22.00
C HIS A 17 -11.66 2.86 -22.13
N GLY A 18 -10.57 2.62 -22.86
CA GLY A 18 -9.49 3.62 -23.01
C GLY A 18 -8.90 4.01 -21.66
N LEU A 19 -8.94 5.31 -21.32
CA LEU A 19 -8.46 5.83 -20.02
C LEU A 19 -9.32 5.39 -18.84
N GLU A 20 -10.58 5.01 -19.07
CA GLU A 20 -11.51 4.54 -18.04
C GLU A 20 -11.42 3.02 -17.83
N SER A 21 -10.42 2.37 -18.43
CA SER A 21 -10.21 0.94 -18.27
C SER A 21 -9.94 0.58 -16.80
N GLY A 22 -10.41 -0.60 -16.40
CA GLY A 22 -10.26 -1.08 -15.03
C GLY A 22 -10.68 -2.53 -14.87
N CYS A 23 -10.54 -3.04 -13.65
CA CYS A 23 -11.02 -4.37 -13.29
C CYS A 23 -12.34 -4.24 -12.53
N LYS A 24 -13.40 -4.93 -12.98
CA LYS A 24 -14.71 -4.95 -12.32
C LYS A 24 -14.96 -6.31 -11.67
N CYS A 25 -15.45 -6.30 -10.43
CA CYS A 25 -15.88 -7.51 -9.74
C CYS A 25 -17.25 -7.95 -10.28
N PRO A 26 -17.42 -9.21 -10.71
CA PRO A 26 -18.71 -9.72 -11.19
C PRO A 26 -19.75 -9.88 -10.07
N ASP A 27 -19.31 -10.11 -8.83
CA ASP A 27 -20.23 -10.45 -7.72
C ASP A 27 -20.76 -9.20 -7.01
N CYS A 28 -19.88 -8.25 -6.69
CA CYS A 28 -20.24 -7.06 -5.91
C CYS A 28 -20.17 -5.75 -6.72
N GLY A 29 -19.71 -5.79 -7.97
CA GLY A 29 -19.64 -4.63 -8.85
C GLY A 29 -18.51 -3.64 -8.56
N ALA A 30 -17.70 -3.86 -7.52
CA ALA A 30 -16.56 -2.99 -7.18
C ALA A 30 -15.58 -2.84 -8.36
N MET A 31 -15.04 -1.64 -8.54
CA MET A 31 -14.11 -1.33 -9.63
C MET A 31 -12.72 -0.99 -9.09
N CYS A 32 -11.68 -1.48 -9.76
CA CYS A 32 -10.28 -1.33 -9.39
C CYS A 32 -9.50 -0.72 -10.56
N HIS A 33 -8.73 0.33 -10.27
CA HIS A 33 -7.83 0.98 -11.23
C HIS A 33 -6.35 0.87 -10.82
N ASP A 34 -6.05 0.33 -9.63
CA ASP A 34 -4.68 0.24 -9.09
C ASP A 34 -3.73 -0.54 -9.99
N CYS A 35 -4.26 -1.51 -10.74
CA CYS A 35 -3.46 -2.30 -11.68
C CYS A 35 -3.16 -1.58 -13.01
N MET A 36 -3.80 -0.45 -13.29
CA MET A 36 -3.63 0.31 -14.54
C MET A 36 -2.36 1.18 -14.52
N GLY A 37 -1.66 1.25 -13.39
CA GLY A 37 -0.59 2.22 -13.18
C GLY A 37 -1.13 3.58 -12.73
N SER A 38 -0.25 4.45 -12.23
CA SER A 38 -0.58 5.83 -11.89
C SER A 38 -0.44 6.75 -13.10
N GLU A 39 -1.10 7.91 -13.05
CA GLU A 39 -0.82 9.01 -13.99
C GLU A 39 0.63 9.47 -13.93
N GLN A 40 1.24 9.34 -12.75
CA GLN A 40 2.64 9.69 -12.57
C GLN A 40 3.54 8.60 -13.16
N PRO A 41 4.50 8.98 -14.02
CA PRO A 41 5.47 8.03 -14.54
C PRO A 41 6.39 7.52 -13.41
N PRO A 42 7.06 6.38 -13.62
CA PRO A 42 8.07 5.90 -12.68
C PRO A 42 9.17 6.95 -12.46
N MET A 43 9.54 7.18 -11.20
CA MET A 43 10.66 8.05 -10.86
C MET A 43 11.97 7.48 -11.41
N SER A 44 12.89 8.34 -11.81
CA SER A 44 14.26 7.92 -12.11
C SER A 44 14.95 7.40 -10.85
N VAL A 45 16.01 6.61 -11.04
CA VAL A 45 16.80 6.06 -9.92
C VAL A 45 17.39 7.20 -9.05
N GLY A 46 17.78 8.32 -9.66
CA GLY A 46 18.29 9.48 -8.93
C GLY A 46 17.23 10.13 -8.05
N GLU A 47 16.04 10.35 -8.58
CA GLU A 47 14.90 10.93 -7.85
C GLU A 47 14.44 10.00 -6.72
N LEU A 48 14.36 8.69 -6.97
CA LEU A 48 13.96 7.72 -5.97
C LEU A 48 14.96 7.69 -4.79
N ARG A 49 16.28 7.73 -5.08
CA ARG A 49 17.31 7.82 -4.03
C ARG A 49 17.21 9.11 -3.22
N ALA A 50 17.00 10.25 -3.88
CA ALA A 50 16.84 11.54 -3.20
C ALA A 50 15.61 11.54 -2.28
N GLN A 51 14.48 11.00 -2.75
CA GLN A 51 13.26 10.88 -1.97
C GLN A 51 13.45 9.94 -0.76
N MET A 52 14.15 8.81 -0.92
CA MET A 52 14.49 7.92 0.19
C MET A 52 15.35 8.63 1.24
N MET A 53 16.39 9.38 0.83
CA MET A 53 17.23 10.15 1.76
C MET A 53 16.41 11.19 2.54
N LEU A 54 15.46 11.86 1.88
CA LEU A 54 14.58 12.82 2.54
C LEU A 54 13.65 12.13 3.56
N ARG A 55 13.05 10.99 3.21
CA ARG A 55 12.19 10.22 4.13
C ARG A 55 12.95 9.70 5.36
N MET A 56 14.20 9.25 5.18
CA MET A 56 15.04 8.80 6.30
C MET A 56 15.38 9.95 7.26
N ARG A 57 15.58 11.16 6.74
CA ARG A 57 15.81 12.36 7.56
C ARG A 57 14.54 12.76 8.32
N ALA A 58 13.40 12.79 7.65
CA ALA A 58 12.11 13.11 8.28
C ALA A 58 11.73 12.07 9.35
N GLY A 59 11.97 10.78 9.12
CA GLY A 59 11.72 9.72 10.10
C GLY A 59 12.64 9.78 11.33
N ALA A 60 13.80 10.44 11.22
CA ALA A 60 14.66 10.70 12.37
C ALA A 60 14.12 11.83 13.26
N GLU A 61 13.29 12.73 12.73
CA GLU A 61 12.65 13.81 13.48
C GLU A 61 11.39 13.33 14.22
N GLU A 62 10.66 12.33 13.70
CA GLU A 62 9.50 11.73 14.39
C GLU A 62 9.88 10.84 15.59
N ASN A 63 11.12 10.36 15.69
CA ASN A 63 11.56 9.49 16.79
C ASN A 63 11.98 10.25 18.07
N GLY A 64 11.62 11.53 18.17
CA GLY A 64 11.99 12.43 19.27
C GLY A 64 11.15 12.32 20.55
N THR A 65 10.07 11.53 20.58
CA THR A 65 9.29 11.31 21.81
C THR A 65 8.71 9.90 21.88
N GLY A 66 9.29 9.06 22.76
CA GLY A 66 8.61 7.90 23.34
C GLY A 66 8.53 6.64 22.47
N GLY A 67 9.67 6.09 22.05
CA GLY A 67 9.70 4.76 21.45
C GLY A 67 9.38 3.68 22.48
N VAL A 68 8.22 3.04 22.37
CA VAL A 68 8.04 1.69 22.91
C VAL A 68 8.83 0.74 22.00
N ASP A 69 9.78 0.01 22.58
CA ASP A 69 10.54 -1.01 21.86
C ASP A 69 9.56 -2.03 21.24
N PRO A 70 9.57 -2.27 19.91
CA PRO A 70 8.63 -3.20 19.27
C PRO A 70 8.71 -4.63 19.81
N LEU A 71 9.84 -5.03 20.40
CA LEU A 71 9.95 -6.32 21.09
C LEU A 71 9.22 -6.32 22.44
N GLU A 72 9.19 -5.19 23.14
CA GLU A 72 8.53 -5.05 24.45
C GLU A 72 7.00 -5.18 24.29
N ALA A 73 6.43 -4.67 23.19
CA ALA A 73 5.00 -4.78 22.87
C ALA A 73 4.54 -6.22 22.51
N MET A 74 5.47 -7.14 22.24
CA MET A 74 5.18 -8.55 21.96
C MET A 74 5.44 -9.48 23.15
N ARG A 75 5.89 -8.95 24.30
CA ARG A 75 6.10 -9.76 25.50
C ARG A 75 4.73 -10.07 26.13
N PRO A 76 4.38 -11.34 26.36
CA PRO A 76 3.15 -11.67 27.06
C PRO A 76 3.20 -11.15 28.50
N ASP A 77 2.08 -10.60 28.97
CA ASP A 77 1.92 -10.08 30.33
C ASP A 77 2.12 -11.21 31.36
N PRO A 78 3.01 -11.05 32.36
CA PRO A 78 3.34 -12.11 33.31
C PRO A 78 2.20 -12.46 34.29
N ASP A 79 1.11 -11.70 34.29
CA ASP A 79 -0.05 -11.86 35.20
C ASP A 79 -1.32 -12.33 34.46
N THR A 80 -1.18 -13.18 33.44
CA THR A 80 -2.32 -13.95 32.92
C THR A 80 -2.32 -15.34 33.57
N ASP A 81 -3.10 -15.50 34.64
CA ASP A 81 -3.43 -16.79 35.30
C ASP A 81 -4.38 -17.61 34.41
#